data_AF-A0A3P2A4T3-F1
#
_entry.id   AF-A0A3P2A4T3-F1
#
_cell.length_a   1.000
_cell.length_b   1.000
_cell.length_c   1.000
_cell.angle_alpha   90.00
_cell.angle_beta   90.00
_cell.angle_gamma   90.00
#
_symmetry.space_group_name_H-M   'P 1'
#
loop_
_entity.id
_entity.type
_entity.pdbx_description
1 polymer ?
#
loop_
_entity_poly.entity_id
_entity_poly.type
_entity_poly.pdbx_seq_one_letter_code
_entity_poly.pdbx_strand_id
1 'polypeptide(L)'
;MSSMKYKKRKVNMKNEIVILERPIRQKDGLYCLNDLHKASGGLRKHEPKNWLYLNQTNELIEELSFEKSTTGISVVNNNQQVIQTINGGHNRGTYACRELVYAYATWISPRFFLLVLRTFDAAVSGSPLPPAPPANVLRVLQSAPLRPPRDLAEAERLADEAVLLESRLNHIRRWLAYWREVWLDEYGYLHLPRR
;
A
#
# COMPACT_ATOMS: atom_id res chain seq x y z
N MET A 1 28.79 23.40 -45.08
CA MET A 1 28.05 23.63 -43.81
C MET A 1 26.79 22.77 -43.82
N SER A 2 26.85 21.57 -43.24
CA SER A 2 25.73 20.62 -43.22
C SER A 2 24.93 20.79 -41.93
N SER A 3 23.68 21.24 -42.06
CA SER A 3 22.76 21.54 -40.95
C SER A 3 22.15 20.25 -40.40
N MET A 4 22.60 19.82 -39.22
CA MET A 4 22.00 18.71 -38.49
C MET A 4 20.64 19.13 -37.91
N LYS A 5 19.56 18.65 -38.53
CA LYS A 5 18.20 18.77 -38.00
C LYS A 5 18.06 17.83 -36.79
N TYR A 6 18.08 18.40 -35.59
CA TYR A 6 17.75 17.65 -34.37
C TYR A 6 16.26 17.31 -34.35
N LYS A 7 15.94 16.04 -34.63
CA LYS A 7 14.60 15.47 -34.45
C LYS A 7 14.33 15.35 -32.95
N LYS A 8 13.62 16.32 -32.37
CA LYS A 8 13.10 16.27 -30.99
C LYS A 8 12.32 14.96 -30.80
N ARG A 9 12.92 13.99 -30.11
CA ARG A 9 12.20 12.78 -29.67
C ARG A 9 11.20 13.23 -28.61
N LYS A 10 9.91 13.13 -28.95
CA LYS A 10 8.81 13.32 -28.01
C LYS A 10 8.94 12.22 -26.95
N VAL A 11 9.50 12.54 -25.79
CA VAL A 11 9.56 11.61 -24.65
C VAL A 11 8.11 11.41 -24.21
N ASN A 12 7.52 10.29 -24.60
CA ASN A 12 6.21 9.91 -24.13
C ASN A 12 6.41 9.36 -22.72
N MET A 13 6.24 10.22 -21.70
CA MET A 13 6.28 9.87 -20.28
C MET A 13 5.08 8.94 -19.97
N LYS A 14 5.15 7.68 -20.39
CA LYS A 14 4.29 6.64 -19.84
C LYS A 14 4.79 6.38 -18.42
N ASN A 15 4.09 6.93 -17.43
CA ASN A 15 4.27 6.55 -16.04
C ASN A 15 3.78 5.10 -15.88
N GLU A 16 4.71 4.16 -16.02
CA GLU A 16 4.42 2.74 -15.86
C GLU A 16 4.14 2.45 -14.38
N ILE A 17 2.90 2.03 -14.08
CA ILE A 17 2.49 1.66 -12.73
C ILE A 17 2.80 0.17 -12.53
N VAL A 18 3.62 -0.14 -11.52
CA VAL A 18 3.98 -1.52 -11.15
C VAL A 18 3.57 -1.76 -9.70
N ILE A 19 2.79 -2.82 -9.44
CA ILE A 19 2.32 -3.20 -8.10
C ILE A 19 2.73 -4.64 -7.84
N LEU A 20 3.53 -4.88 -6.80
CA LEU A 20 4.07 -6.21 -6.45
C LEU A 20 4.68 -6.91 -7.69
N GLU A 21 5.55 -6.19 -8.39
CA GLU A 21 6.24 -6.67 -9.61
C GLU A 21 5.32 -6.94 -10.82
N ARG A 22 4.04 -6.59 -10.72
CA ARG A 22 3.10 -6.72 -11.83
C ARG A 22 2.85 -5.36 -12.49
N PRO A 23 3.14 -5.19 -13.79
CA PRO A 23 2.76 -4.00 -14.51
C PRO A 23 1.24 -3.92 -14.62
N ILE A 24 0.68 -2.75 -14.36
CA ILE A 24 -0.74 -2.47 -14.49
C ILE A 24 -0.97 -1.83 -15.84
N ARG A 25 -1.66 -2.55 -16.73
CA ARG A 25 -1.95 -2.03 -18.07
C ARG A 25 -2.84 -0.79 -17.98
N GLN A 26 -2.49 0.20 -18.78
CA GLN A 26 -3.27 1.42 -18.94
C GLN A 26 -3.81 1.53 -20.37
N LYS A 27 -5.04 2.00 -20.49
CA LYS A 27 -5.67 2.31 -21.76
C LYS A 27 -6.53 3.56 -21.57
N ASP A 28 -6.31 4.59 -22.40
CA ASP A 28 -7.20 5.75 -22.43
C ASP A 28 -7.33 6.50 -21.10
N GLY A 29 -6.29 6.47 -20.25
CA GLY A 29 -6.30 7.03 -18.90
C GLY A 29 -6.88 6.12 -17.82
N LEU A 30 -7.37 4.93 -18.19
CA LEU A 30 -7.94 3.91 -17.32
C LEU A 30 -6.94 2.79 -17.03
N TYR A 31 -7.01 2.19 -15.85
CA TYR A 31 -6.11 1.15 -15.36
C TYR A 31 -6.82 -0.21 -15.26
N CYS A 32 -6.13 -1.28 -15.60
CA CYS A 32 -6.71 -2.62 -15.67
C CYS A 32 -6.95 -3.23 -14.28
N LEU A 33 -8.22 -3.36 -13.88
CA LEU A 33 -8.63 -4.00 -12.62
C LEU A 33 -8.27 -5.49 -12.59
N ASN A 34 -8.22 -6.17 -13.74
CA ASN A 34 -7.78 -7.58 -13.79
C ASN A 34 -6.29 -7.74 -13.46
N ASP A 35 -5.46 -6.75 -13.77
CA ASP A 35 -4.04 -6.80 -13.41
C ASP A 35 -3.87 -6.51 -11.91
N LEU A 36 -4.68 -5.59 -11.35
CA LEU A 36 -4.76 -5.39 -9.90
C LEU A 36 -5.23 -6.64 -9.16
N HIS A 37 -6.25 -7.33 -9.68
CA HIS A 37 -6.76 -8.58 -9.11
C HIS A 37 -5.66 -9.64 -9.02
N LYS A 38 -4.85 -9.77 -10.08
CA LYS A 38 -3.69 -10.67 -10.08
C LYS A 38 -2.62 -10.21 -9.09
N ALA A 39 -2.35 -8.91 -9.01
CA ALA A 39 -1.40 -8.34 -8.06
C ALA A 39 -1.84 -8.56 -6.61
N SER A 40 -3.14 -8.55 -6.33
CA SER A 40 -3.69 -8.80 -4.98
C SER A 40 -3.78 -10.28 -4.60
N GLY A 41 -3.25 -11.19 -5.41
CA GLY A 41 -3.26 -12.64 -5.15
C GLY A 41 -4.37 -13.43 -5.85
N GLY A 42 -5.18 -12.82 -6.71
CA GLY A 42 -6.04 -13.53 -7.67
C GLY A 42 -7.18 -14.35 -7.06
N LEU A 43 -7.58 -14.10 -5.81
CA LEU A 43 -8.67 -14.84 -5.17
C LEU A 43 -9.99 -14.65 -5.93
N ARG A 44 -10.71 -15.75 -6.17
CA ARG A 44 -11.98 -15.73 -6.93
C ARG A 44 -13.02 -14.78 -6.36
N LYS A 45 -13.11 -14.69 -5.02
CA LYS A 45 -14.03 -13.75 -4.36
C LYS A 45 -13.76 -12.29 -4.71
N HIS A 46 -12.50 -11.95 -5.05
CA HIS A 46 -12.08 -10.60 -5.38
C HIS A 46 -12.10 -10.32 -6.89
N GLU A 47 -12.66 -11.19 -7.73
CA GLU A 47 -12.75 -10.92 -9.18
C GLU A 47 -13.46 -9.58 -9.45
N PRO A 48 -12.99 -8.76 -10.41
CA PRO A 48 -13.62 -7.48 -10.73
C PRO A 48 -15.11 -7.59 -11.06
N LYS A 49 -15.52 -8.70 -11.67
CA LYS A 49 -16.93 -8.99 -11.96
C LYS A 49 -17.79 -9.00 -10.69
N ASN A 50 -17.31 -9.57 -9.59
CA ASN A 50 -18.05 -9.64 -8.34
C ASN A 50 -18.20 -8.25 -7.71
N TRP A 51 -17.15 -7.43 -7.78
CA TRP A 51 -17.19 -6.06 -7.28
C TRP A 51 -18.20 -5.20 -8.05
N LEU A 52 -18.26 -5.35 -9.38
CA LEU A 52 -19.21 -4.61 -10.22
C LEU A 52 -20.68 -4.99 -9.99
N TYR A 53 -20.97 -6.13 -9.36
CA TYR A 53 -22.34 -6.47 -8.96
C TYR A 53 -22.80 -5.82 -7.66
N LEU A 54 -21.91 -5.14 -6.92
CA LEU A 54 -22.28 -4.50 -5.67
C LEU A 54 -23.05 -3.20 -5.94
N ASN A 55 -24.13 -2.97 -5.18
CA ASN A 55 -24.95 -1.76 -5.33
C ASN A 55 -24.12 -0.48 -5.11
N GLN A 56 -23.35 -0.43 -4.02
CA GLN A 56 -22.46 0.69 -3.70
C GLN A 56 -21.45 1.00 -4.82
N THR A 57 -20.98 -0.02 -5.54
CA THR A 57 -20.05 0.18 -6.66
C THR A 57 -20.74 0.81 -7.86
N ASN A 58 -21.99 0.42 -8.13
CA ASN A 58 -22.77 1.03 -9.21
C ASN A 58 -23.12 2.49 -8.89
N GLU A 59 -23.56 2.77 -7.65
CA GLU A 59 -23.79 4.14 -7.17
C GLU A 59 -22.53 5.02 -7.31
N LEU A 60 -21.36 4.50 -6.93
CA LEU A 60 -20.09 5.22 -7.10
C LEU A 60 -19.75 5.49 -8.58
N ILE A 61 -20.01 4.52 -9.47
CA ILE A 61 -19.76 4.69 -10.91
C ILE A 61 -20.68 5.78 -11.48
N GLU A 62 -21.94 5.81 -11.06
CA GLU A 62 -22.92 6.81 -11.48
C GLU A 62 -22.50 8.21 -11.03
N GLU A 63 -22.13 8.38 -9.76
CA GLU A 63 -21.66 9.66 -9.21
C GLU A 63 -20.44 10.18 -9.98
N LEU A 64 -19.41 9.34 -10.16
CA LEU A 64 -18.20 9.72 -10.90
C LEU A 64 -18.48 10.04 -12.37
N SER A 65 -19.45 9.35 -12.99
CA SER A 65 -19.86 9.63 -14.36
C SER A 65 -20.58 10.98 -14.45
N PHE A 66 -21.44 11.27 -13.49
CA PHE A 66 -22.16 12.53 -13.39
C PHE A 66 -21.21 13.70 -13.17
N GLU A 67 -20.29 13.61 -12.21
CA GLU A 67 -19.27 14.64 -11.95
C GLU A 67 -18.49 14.97 -13.24
N LYS A 68 -17.96 13.95 -13.92
CA LYS A 68 -17.20 14.15 -15.17
C LYS A 68 -18.03 14.71 -16.33
N SER A 69 -19.35 14.51 -16.31
CA SER A 69 -20.26 15.11 -17.29
C SER A 69 -20.55 16.59 -17.00
N THR A 70 -20.64 16.95 -15.72
CA THR A 70 -21.09 18.28 -15.26
C THR A 70 -19.97 19.30 -15.17
N THR A 71 -18.75 18.91 -14.79
CA THR A 71 -17.67 19.89 -14.54
C THR A 71 -17.17 20.58 -15.82
N GLY A 72 -17.52 20.10 -17.02
CA GLY A 72 -17.15 20.78 -18.28
C GLY A 72 -15.65 20.97 -18.50
N ILE A 73 -14.78 20.30 -17.71
CA ILE A 73 -13.32 20.32 -17.85
C ILE A 73 -12.97 19.46 -19.06
N SER A 74 -13.29 19.99 -20.24
CA SER A 74 -12.80 19.57 -21.54
C SER A 74 -11.39 20.15 -21.75
N VAL A 75 -10.52 20.01 -20.74
CA VAL A 75 -9.13 20.41 -20.85
C VAL A 75 -8.33 19.14 -21.02
N VAL A 76 -8.24 18.74 -22.29
CA VAL A 76 -7.23 17.83 -22.83
C VAL A 76 -7.37 16.40 -22.30
N ASN A 77 -8.30 15.62 -22.88
CA ASN A 77 -8.15 14.22 -23.31
C ASN A 77 -9.54 13.56 -23.44
N ASN A 78 -9.85 13.08 -24.64
CA ASN A 78 -11.17 12.66 -25.15
C ASN A 78 -11.88 11.46 -24.47
N ASN A 79 -11.67 11.15 -23.19
CA ASN A 79 -12.32 10.00 -22.55
C ASN A 79 -12.96 10.38 -21.21
N GLN A 80 -14.21 10.83 -21.27
CA GLN A 80 -15.12 11.02 -20.14
C GLN A 80 -15.49 9.70 -19.44
N GLN A 81 -15.10 8.57 -20.04
CA GLN A 81 -15.39 7.23 -19.55
C GLN A 81 -14.67 6.95 -18.22
N VAL A 82 -15.41 6.61 -17.17
CA VAL A 82 -14.85 6.22 -15.86
C VAL A 82 -14.50 4.74 -15.79
N ILE A 83 -15.18 3.89 -16.59
CA ILE A 83 -14.97 2.45 -16.62
C ILE A 83 -15.24 1.89 -18.02
N GLN A 84 -14.41 0.94 -18.47
CA GLN A 84 -14.52 0.26 -19.75
C GLN A 84 -14.26 -1.23 -19.57
N THR A 85 -15.16 -2.09 -20.09
CA THR A 85 -14.92 -3.53 -20.15
C THR A 85 -14.63 -3.96 -21.58
N ILE A 86 -13.51 -4.64 -21.79
CA ILE A 86 -13.08 -5.19 -23.09
C ILE A 86 -13.27 -6.70 -23.06
N ASN A 87 -14.21 -7.18 -23.86
CA ASN A 87 -14.55 -8.60 -23.98
C ASN A 87 -13.81 -9.24 -25.16
N GLY A 88 -12.53 -9.56 -24.99
CA GLY A 88 -11.73 -10.31 -25.98
C GLY A 88 -10.39 -9.69 -26.34
N GLY A 89 -9.57 -10.46 -27.06
CA GLY A 89 -8.22 -10.06 -27.49
C GLY A 89 -7.20 -9.95 -26.36
N HIS A 90 -5.99 -9.51 -26.70
CA HIS A 90 -4.86 -9.37 -25.77
C HIS A 90 -5.11 -8.33 -24.66
N ASN A 91 -5.98 -7.35 -24.93
CA ASN A 91 -6.32 -6.28 -23.99
C ASN A 91 -7.58 -6.56 -23.17
N ARG A 92 -8.06 -7.81 -23.14
CA ARG A 92 -9.24 -8.20 -22.36
C ARG A 92 -9.08 -7.80 -20.89
N GLY A 93 -10.16 -7.23 -20.34
CA GLY A 93 -10.26 -6.86 -18.94
C GLY A 93 -11.19 -5.67 -18.72
N THR A 94 -11.43 -5.38 -17.45
CA THR A 94 -12.10 -4.16 -16.99
C THR A 94 -11.03 -3.11 -16.67
N TYR A 95 -11.19 -1.93 -17.24
CA TYR A 95 -10.32 -0.77 -17.06
C TYR A 95 -11.12 0.33 -16.36
N ALA A 96 -10.54 0.96 -15.35
CA ALA A 96 -11.24 1.95 -14.55
C ALA A 96 -10.36 3.17 -14.24
N CYS A 97 -10.98 4.30 -13.96
CA CYS A 97 -10.29 5.52 -13.55
C CYS A 97 -9.63 5.34 -12.18
N ARG A 98 -8.77 6.30 -11.80
CA ARG A 98 -7.97 6.22 -10.57
C ARG A 98 -8.83 6.06 -9.31
N GLU A 99 -9.96 6.74 -9.26
CA GLU A 99 -10.90 6.71 -8.14
C GLU A 99 -11.49 5.31 -7.95
N LEU A 100 -11.92 4.68 -9.05
CA LEU A 100 -12.44 3.31 -9.03
C LEU A 100 -11.34 2.28 -8.73
N VAL A 101 -10.10 2.52 -9.15
CA VAL A 101 -8.94 1.70 -8.76
C VAL A 101 -8.77 1.68 -7.25
N TYR A 102 -8.89 2.85 -6.60
CA TYR A 102 -8.82 2.95 -5.15
C TYR A 102 -9.99 2.27 -4.45
N ALA A 103 -11.22 2.50 -4.92
CA ALA A 103 -12.39 1.85 -4.35
C ALA A 103 -12.30 0.31 -4.46
N TYR A 104 -11.86 -0.21 -5.61
CA TYR A 104 -11.64 -1.65 -5.80
C TYR A 104 -10.56 -2.20 -4.87
N ALA A 105 -9.43 -1.48 -4.73
CA ALA A 105 -8.36 -1.89 -3.84
C ALA A 105 -8.79 -1.90 -2.36
N THR A 106 -9.59 -0.92 -1.94
CA THR A 106 -10.19 -0.85 -0.60
C THR A 106 -11.10 -2.04 -0.33
N TRP A 107 -11.95 -2.38 -1.30
CA TRP A 107 -12.83 -3.55 -1.19
C TRP A 107 -12.07 -4.87 -1.06
N ILE A 108 -10.91 -4.99 -1.71
CA ILE A 108 -10.03 -6.15 -1.58
C ILE A 108 -9.45 -6.25 -0.17
N SER A 109 -8.77 -5.19 0.31
CA SER A 109 -8.29 -5.08 1.69
C SER A 109 -7.68 -3.71 1.97
N PRO A 110 -7.70 -3.23 3.24
CA PRO A 110 -7.00 -2.00 3.62
C PRO A 110 -5.50 -2.02 3.31
N ARG A 111 -4.83 -3.18 3.48
CA ARG A 111 -3.41 -3.34 3.17
C ARG A 111 -3.13 -3.11 1.69
N PHE A 112 -3.96 -3.69 0.82
CA PHE A 112 -3.80 -3.55 -0.63
C PHE A 112 -4.10 -2.12 -1.09
N PHE A 113 -5.12 -1.48 -0.54
CA PHE A 113 -5.40 -0.06 -0.78
C PHE A 113 -4.20 0.84 -0.48
N LEU A 114 -3.58 0.73 0.70
CA LEU A 114 -2.41 1.55 1.06
C LEU A 114 -1.23 1.35 0.11
N LEU A 115 -1.03 0.13 -0.38
CA LEU A 115 -0.01 -0.15 -1.38
C LEU A 115 -0.33 0.57 -2.70
N VAL A 116 -1.53 0.39 -3.23
CA VAL A 116 -1.98 1.01 -4.48
C VAL A 116 -1.90 2.54 -4.39
N LEU A 117 -2.37 3.14 -3.29
CA LEU A 117 -2.30 4.57 -3.03
C LEU A 117 -0.86 5.08 -3.14
N ARG A 118 0.06 4.48 -2.38
CA ARG A 118 1.48 4.87 -2.36
C ARG A 118 2.14 4.70 -3.72
N THR A 119 1.82 3.64 -4.46
CA THR A 119 2.38 3.41 -5.80
C THR A 119 1.95 4.51 -6.77
N PHE A 120 0.68 4.90 -6.72
CA PHE A 120 0.17 5.96 -7.58
C PHE A 120 0.72 7.34 -7.18
N ASP A 121 0.85 7.63 -5.89
CA ASP A 121 1.45 8.87 -5.42
C ASP A 121 2.93 8.97 -5.83
N ALA A 122 3.71 7.89 -5.64
CA ALA A 122 5.11 7.82 -6.07
C ALA A 122 5.26 8.08 -7.58
N ALA A 123 4.37 7.52 -8.39
CA ALA A 123 4.37 7.75 -9.83
C ALA A 123 4.14 9.25 -10.16
N VAL A 124 3.18 9.90 -9.50
CA VAL A 124 2.87 11.32 -9.75
C VAL A 124 3.98 12.24 -9.22
N SER A 125 4.55 11.95 -8.05
CA SER A 125 5.56 12.78 -7.40
C SER A 125 6.97 12.63 -7.96
N GLY A 126 7.23 11.61 -8.78
CA GLY A 126 8.58 11.26 -9.25
C GLY A 126 9.54 10.84 -8.12
N SER A 127 9.00 10.57 -6.93
CA SER A 127 9.76 10.19 -5.74
C SER A 127 9.65 8.67 -5.56
N PRO A 128 10.77 7.94 -5.31
CA PRO A 128 10.72 6.50 -5.09
C PRO A 128 9.72 6.16 -3.98
N LEU A 129 8.97 5.06 -4.16
CA LEU A 129 8.14 4.49 -3.11
C LEU A 129 8.95 4.41 -1.81
N PRO A 130 8.44 4.93 -0.68
CA PRO A 130 9.11 4.72 0.60
C PRO A 130 9.25 3.20 0.81
N PRO A 131 10.41 2.73 1.28
CA PRO A 131 10.66 1.30 1.44
C PRO A 131 9.52 0.68 2.26
N ALA A 132 9.04 -0.49 1.81
CA ALA A 132 7.99 -1.21 2.48
C ALA A 132 8.34 -1.30 3.98
N PRO A 133 7.43 -0.91 4.89
CA PRO A 133 7.74 -0.97 6.31
C PRO A 133 8.12 -2.42 6.65
N PRO A 134 9.27 -2.64 7.27
CA PRO A 134 9.74 -3.99 7.53
C PRO A 134 8.72 -4.71 8.43
N ALA A 135 8.58 -6.03 8.28
CA ALA A 135 7.46 -6.80 8.85
C ALA A 135 7.30 -6.63 10.38
N ASN A 136 8.38 -6.27 11.06
CA ASN A 136 8.44 -5.87 12.46
C ASN A 136 7.63 -4.60 12.80
N VAL A 137 7.48 -3.63 11.90
CA VAL A 137 6.67 -2.42 12.15
C VAL A 137 5.18 -2.76 12.25
N LEU A 138 4.69 -3.69 11.42
CA LEU A 138 3.30 -4.19 11.53
C LEU A 138 3.06 -4.91 12.86
N ARG A 139 4.07 -5.65 13.35
CA ARG A 139 4.01 -6.32 14.67
C ARG A 139 3.99 -5.31 15.81
N VAL A 140 4.75 -4.23 15.71
CA VAL A 140 4.80 -3.13 16.69
C VAL A 140 3.48 -2.34 16.70
N LEU A 141 2.91 -2.05 15.52
CA LEU A 141 1.61 -1.36 15.38
C LEU A 141 0.43 -2.24 15.83
N GLN A 142 0.56 -3.55 15.80
CA GLN A 142 -0.42 -4.49 16.36
C GLN A 142 -0.38 -4.55 17.90
N SER A 143 0.75 -4.18 18.53
CA SER A 143 0.95 -4.24 19.98
C SER A 143 0.81 -2.91 20.71
N ALA A 144 0.76 -1.78 19.99
CA ALA A 144 0.53 -0.46 20.58
C ALA A 144 -0.92 -0.02 20.33
N PRO A 145 -1.67 0.46 21.34
CA PRO A 145 -2.99 1.02 21.08
C PRO A 145 -2.84 2.25 20.19
N LEU A 146 -3.20 2.12 18.90
CA LEU A 146 -3.05 3.16 17.87
C LEU A 146 -4.03 4.34 18.05
N ARG A 147 -4.65 4.49 19.21
CA ARG A 147 -5.60 5.56 19.49
C ARG A 147 -5.45 6.08 20.92
N PRO A 148 -5.82 7.36 21.15
CA PRO A 148 -5.97 7.88 22.51
C PRO A 148 -6.95 7.03 23.34
N PRO A 149 -6.72 6.86 24.66
CA PRO A 149 -7.66 6.21 25.57
C PRO A 149 -9.01 6.94 25.58
N ARG A 150 -10.12 6.20 25.70
CA ARG A 150 -11.48 6.76 25.64
C ARG A 150 -11.88 7.49 26.93
N ASP A 151 -11.31 7.08 28.05
CA ASP A 151 -11.57 7.64 29.38
C ASP A 151 -10.34 7.52 30.31
N LEU A 152 -10.41 8.18 31.47
CA LEU A 152 -9.31 8.22 32.44
C LEU A 152 -8.99 6.83 33.00
N ALA A 153 -9.99 5.98 33.22
CA ALA A 153 -9.79 4.64 33.75
C ALA A 153 -9.09 3.73 32.73
N GLU A 154 -9.38 3.87 31.44
CA GLU A 154 -8.64 3.22 30.36
C GLU A 154 -7.19 3.72 30.30
N ALA A 155 -6.97 5.03 30.46
CA ALA A 155 -5.64 5.62 30.47
C ALA A 155 -4.77 5.10 31.63
N GLU A 156 -5.32 5.05 32.84
CA GLU A 156 -4.64 4.55 34.04
C GLU A 156 -4.25 3.07 33.90
N ARG A 157 -5.18 2.22 33.45
CA ARG A 157 -4.89 0.78 33.22
C ARG A 157 -3.78 0.57 32.19
N LEU A 158 -3.77 1.34 31.11
CA LEU A 158 -2.72 1.26 30.09
C LEU A 158 -1.38 1.76 30.62
N ALA A 159 -1.37 2.78 31.47
CA ALA A 159 -0.16 3.27 32.13
C ALA A 159 0.44 2.20 33.07
N ASP A 160 -0.40 1.55 33.88
CA ASP A 160 0.04 0.46 34.76
C ASP A 160 0.62 -0.72 33.98
N GLU A 161 -0.01 -1.09 32.87
CA GLU A 161 0.49 -2.14 31.96
C GLU A 161 1.85 -1.76 31.35
N ALA A 162 2.02 -0.50 30.93
CA ALA A 162 3.29 -0.01 30.39
C ALA A 162 4.42 -0.06 31.43
N VAL A 163 4.15 0.35 32.67
CA VAL A 163 5.11 0.29 33.78
C VAL A 163 5.53 -1.16 34.06
N LEU A 164 4.60 -2.11 34.01
CA LEU A 164 4.89 -3.53 34.17
C LEU A 164 5.79 -4.05 33.04
N LEU A 165 5.51 -3.68 31.80
CA LEU A 165 6.32 -4.07 30.64
C LEU A 165 7.73 -3.49 30.71
N GLU A 166 7.88 -2.22 31.08
CA GLU A 166 9.19 -1.60 31.30
C GLU A 166 9.97 -2.31 32.40
N SER A 167 9.31 -2.67 33.50
CA SER A 167 9.91 -3.43 34.60
C SER A 167 10.42 -4.79 34.12
N ARG A 168 9.63 -5.52 33.32
CA ARG A 168 10.03 -6.80 32.72
C ARG A 168 11.20 -6.64 31.75
N LEU A 169 11.17 -5.63 30.89
CA LEU A 169 12.26 -5.34 29.95
C LEU A 169 13.55 -4.98 30.69
N ASN A 170 13.45 -4.19 31.76
CA ASN A 170 14.60 -3.81 32.56
C ASN A 170 15.22 -5.03 33.26
N HIS A 171 14.39 -5.96 33.76
CA HIS A 171 14.86 -7.23 34.31
C HIS A 171 15.61 -8.06 33.26
N ILE A 172 15.04 -8.22 32.06
CA ILE A 172 15.68 -8.95 30.96
C ILE A 172 17.01 -8.29 30.56
N ARG A 173 17.06 -6.96 30.48
CA ARG A 173 18.29 -6.23 30.17
C ARG A 173 19.38 -6.48 31.21
N ARG A 174 19.03 -6.43 32.49
CA ARG A 174 19.98 -6.73 33.59
C ARG A 174 20.46 -8.18 33.54
N TRP A 175 19.55 -9.12 33.29
CA TRP A 175 19.89 -10.53 33.12
C TRP A 175 20.86 -10.72 31.95
N LEU A 176 20.57 -10.16 30.77
CA LEU A 176 21.46 -10.24 29.61
C LEU A 176 22.82 -9.57 29.85
N ALA A 177 22.83 -8.41 30.51
CA ALA A 177 24.08 -7.72 30.84
C ALA A 177 24.97 -8.57 31.75
N TYR A 178 24.38 -9.22 32.76
CA TYR A 178 25.08 -10.16 33.64
C TYR A 178 25.66 -11.34 32.86
N TRP A 179 24.88 -11.98 32.00
CA TRP A 179 25.34 -13.16 31.24
C TRP A 179 26.30 -12.85 30.09
N ARG A 180 26.35 -11.60 29.61
CA ARG A 180 27.34 -11.16 28.60
C ARG A 180 28.78 -11.29 29.11
N GLU A 181 28.98 -11.16 30.42
CA GLU A 181 30.28 -11.15 31.07
C GLU A 181 30.59 -12.48 31.75
N VAL A 182 29.86 -13.54 31.42
CA VAL A 182 30.13 -14.91 31.87
C VAL A 182 30.92 -15.64 30.78
N TRP A 183 32.05 -16.25 31.14
CA TRP A 183 32.84 -17.08 30.21
C TRP A 183 33.51 -18.27 30.94
N LEU A 184 34.01 -19.24 30.17
CA LEU A 184 34.81 -20.37 30.65
C LEU A 184 36.29 -20.10 30.38
N ASP A 185 37.17 -20.46 31.31
CA ASP A 185 38.61 -20.43 31.06
C ASP A 185 39.11 -21.72 30.37
N GLU A 186 40.41 -21.77 30.09
CA GLU A 186 41.08 -22.89 29.42
C GLU A 186 41.02 -24.22 30.21
N TYR A 187 40.66 -24.18 31.50
CA TYR A 187 40.46 -25.35 32.36
C TYR A 187 38.98 -25.71 32.54
N GLY A 188 38.07 -24.95 31.91
CA GLY A 188 36.63 -25.17 31.99
C GLY A 188 35.98 -24.60 33.27
N TYR A 189 36.64 -23.72 34.01
CA TYR A 189 36.03 -23.05 35.15
C TYR A 189 35.21 -21.84 34.71
N LEU A 190 34.03 -21.69 35.32
CA LEU A 190 33.09 -20.60 35.06
C LEU A 190 33.52 -19.32 35.78
N HIS A 191 33.78 -18.26 35.02
CA HIS A 191 34.04 -16.93 35.55
C HIS A 191 32.74 -16.12 35.54
N LEU A 192 32.34 -15.66 36.73
CA LEU A 192 31.16 -14.83 36.92
C LEU A 192 31.56 -13.35 37.04
N PRO A 193 30.72 -12.41 36.57
CA PRO A 193 30.95 -10.98 36.74
C PRO A 193 31.03 -10.63 38.23
N ARG A 194 31.96 -9.74 38.60
CA ARG A 194 32.06 -9.25 39.98
C ARG A 194 30.83 -8.38 40.31
N ARG A 195 30.25 -8.61 41.49
CA ARG A 195 29.08 -7.88 42.01
C ARG A 195 29.36 -6.39 42.21
#